data_AF-A0A7X1FTL7-F1
#
_entry.id   AF-A0A7X1FTL7-F1
#
_cell.length_a   1.000
_cell.length_b   1.000
_cell.length_c   1.000
_cell.angle_alpha   90.00
_cell.angle_beta   90.00
_cell.angle_gamma   90.00
#
_symmetry.space_group_name_H-M   'P 1'
#
loop_
_entity.id
_entity.type
_entity.pdbx_description
1 polymer ?
#
loop_
_entity_poly.entity_id
_entity_poly.type
_entity_poly.pdbx_seq_one_letter_code
_entity_poly.pdbx_strand_id
1 'polypeptide(L)'
;MTQPDAAAPRASAIPAGGPVPGSPDVPPRKVSPALLAGIALLPGIFIWFLLRKGHSPAARAAGFGWAGLLLIVAANLPAGMHPAKTRVVAGPAAPTSGPSPAPLAQPTSGQMAAILAGRAAREKAVRSYIEALDAALEESRETGMIYHEDQPETTWQVSVQAIGTDGDLYTEGNRFAEDAAVQAHREAWRRETAALQAKAFPRLRVIHAKALSGKLWENDITVEATGPGNATLRFTGYLFAANRNIKAVMEKVHVEALATRFRRAEFRTYPGDGITSYQLEPLPDTALASFSFGRWTAAERAGAE
;
A
#
# COMPACT_ATOMS: atom_id res chain seq x y z
N MET A 1 53.88 18.73 60.30
CA MET A 1 53.87 19.34 58.96
C MET A 1 52.88 18.56 58.12
N THR A 2 51.72 19.16 57.96
CA THR A 2 50.45 18.62 57.47
C THR A 2 50.38 18.73 55.95
N GLN A 3 50.08 17.60 55.30
CA GLN A 3 49.80 17.52 53.86
C GLN A 3 48.31 17.82 53.63
N PRO A 4 47.93 18.72 52.70
CA PRO A 4 46.54 19.08 52.50
C PRO A 4 45.83 18.13 51.50
N ASP A 5 44.64 17.69 51.90
CA ASP A 5 43.62 17.03 51.10
C ASP A 5 43.15 17.92 49.93
N ALA A 6 43.23 17.42 48.70
CA ALA A 6 42.62 18.03 47.52
C ALA A 6 41.33 17.27 47.16
N ALA A 7 40.22 17.95 47.39
CA ALA A 7 38.85 17.48 47.25
C ALA A 7 38.42 17.24 45.79
N ALA A 8 37.65 16.19 45.58
CA ALA A 8 36.92 15.89 44.35
C ALA A 8 35.78 16.92 44.11
N PRO A 9 35.50 17.31 42.85
CA PRO A 9 34.38 18.19 42.53
C PRO A 9 33.04 17.45 42.69
N ARG A 10 32.15 18.03 43.51
CA ARG A 10 30.77 17.57 43.75
C ARG A 10 29.90 17.85 42.53
N ALA A 11 29.06 16.88 42.19
CA ALA A 11 28.01 17.01 41.17
C ALA A 11 27.01 18.11 41.53
N SER A 12 26.90 19.12 40.66
CA SER A 12 25.84 20.13 40.74
C SER A 12 24.50 19.49 40.36
N ALA A 13 23.62 19.38 41.36
CA ALA A 13 22.22 19.03 41.16
C ALA A 13 21.53 20.15 40.35
N ILE A 14 20.90 19.77 39.23
CA ILE A 14 20.02 20.64 38.46
C ILE A 14 18.71 20.78 39.24
N PRO A 15 18.25 22.00 39.57
CA PRO A 15 16.97 22.19 40.25
C PRO A 15 15.80 21.85 39.32
N ALA A 16 14.83 21.12 39.86
CA ALA A 16 13.56 20.80 39.22
C ALA A 16 12.86 22.09 38.77
N GLY A 17 12.63 22.21 37.46
CA GLY A 17 11.93 23.34 36.85
C GLY A 17 10.51 23.47 37.40
N GLY A 18 10.21 24.64 37.95
CA GLY A 18 8.87 25.06 38.30
C GLY A 18 7.96 25.24 37.07
N PRO A 19 6.65 25.38 37.28
CA PRO A 19 5.67 25.47 36.21
C PRO A 19 5.88 26.73 35.36
N VAL A 20 5.97 26.54 34.05
CA VAL A 20 6.08 27.60 33.04
C VAL A 20 4.75 28.36 32.97
N PRO A 21 4.70 29.66 33.27
CA PRO A 21 3.48 30.45 33.11
C PRO A 21 3.30 30.80 31.62
N GLY A 22 2.27 30.25 30.98
CA GLY A 22 1.92 30.59 29.59
C GLY A 22 1.31 29.49 28.72
N SER A 23 0.89 28.34 29.26
CA SER A 23 0.14 27.37 28.45
C SER A 23 -1.31 27.83 28.28
N PRO A 24 -1.80 28.08 27.05
CA PRO A 24 -3.22 28.37 26.85
C PRO A 24 -4.04 27.14 27.22
N ASP A 25 -5.09 27.34 28.01
CA ASP A 25 -6.09 26.32 28.35
C ASP A 25 -6.67 25.74 27.05
N VAL A 26 -6.28 24.51 26.71
CA VAL A 26 -6.86 23.76 25.60
C VAL A 26 -8.11 23.08 26.14
N PRO A 27 -9.33 23.51 25.74
CA PRO A 27 -10.54 22.87 26.23
C PRO A 27 -10.60 21.40 25.78
N PRO A 28 -11.16 20.50 26.60
CA PRO A 28 -11.21 19.07 26.29
C PRO A 28 -12.00 18.84 24.99
N ARG A 29 -11.33 18.26 23.99
CA ARG A 29 -11.92 18.00 22.67
C ARG A 29 -13.01 16.94 22.79
N LYS A 30 -14.24 17.31 22.43
CA LYS A 30 -15.36 16.37 22.29
C LYS A 30 -15.09 15.45 21.10
N VAL A 31 -15.13 14.13 21.36
CA VAL A 31 -14.98 13.11 20.32
C VAL A 31 -16.12 13.20 19.31
N SER A 32 -15.80 13.18 18.02
CA SER A 32 -16.78 13.34 16.95
C SER A 32 -17.63 12.07 16.77
N PRO A 33 -18.92 12.19 16.42
CA PRO A 33 -19.78 11.04 16.12
C PRO A 33 -19.23 10.14 15.00
N ALA A 34 -18.49 10.73 14.05
CA ALA A 34 -17.82 10.01 12.97
C ALA A 34 -16.70 9.07 13.49
N LEU A 35 -16.01 9.45 14.57
CA LEU A 35 -15.02 8.59 15.23
C LEU A 35 -15.71 7.41 15.94
N LEU A 36 -16.84 7.67 16.60
CA LEU A 36 -17.68 6.63 17.21
C LEU A 36 -18.23 5.65 16.17
N ALA A 37 -18.66 6.14 15.00
CA ALA A 37 -19.11 5.31 13.89
C ALA A 37 -17.97 4.45 13.30
N GLY A 38 -16.75 5.00 13.21
CA GLY A 38 -15.56 4.26 12.78
C GLY A 38 -15.19 3.11 13.75
N ILE A 39 -15.35 3.32 15.06
CA ILE A 39 -15.15 2.27 16.08
C ILE A 39 -16.22 1.19 15.97
N ALA A 40 -17.46 1.56 15.65
CA ALA A 40 -18.55 0.60 15.45
C ALA A 40 -18.38 -0.26 14.18
N LEU A 41 -17.74 0.28 13.13
CA LEU A 41 -17.64 -0.39 11.83
C LEU A 41 -16.50 -1.43 11.75
N LEU A 42 -15.48 -1.34 12.61
CA LEU A 42 -14.26 -2.16 12.51
C LEU A 42 -13.87 -2.85 13.84
N PRO A 43 -14.80 -3.59 14.50
CA PRO A 43 -14.52 -4.21 15.80
C PRO A 43 -13.37 -5.22 15.73
N GLY A 44 -13.19 -5.90 14.59
CA GLY A 44 -12.09 -6.86 14.40
C GLY A 44 -10.70 -6.23 14.51
N ILE A 45 -10.52 -5.02 13.95
CA ILE A 45 -9.26 -4.28 14.04
C ILE A 45 -9.01 -3.82 15.49
N PHE A 46 -10.08 -3.43 16.20
CA PHE A 46 -9.99 -2.97 17.58
C PHE A 46 -9.64 -4.10 18.57
N ILE A 47 -10.19 -5.30 18.37
CA ILE A 47 -9.85 -6.50 19.16
C ILE A 47 -8.38 -6.90 18.92
N TRP A 48 -7.92 -6.83 17.67
CA TRP A 48 -6.51 -7.08 17.34
C TRP A 48 -5.57 -6.11 18.07
N PHE A 49 -5.97 -4.85 18.24
CA PHE A 49 -5.18 -3.86 19.00
C PHE A 49 -5.18 -4.12 20.52
N LEU A 50 -6.30 -4.60 21.09
CA LEU A 50 -6.41 -4.94 22.53
C LEU A 50 -5.55 -6.14 22.96
N LEU A 51 -5.17 -7.00 22.01
CA LEU A 51 -4.27 -8.13 22.22
C LEU A 51 -2.80 -7.70 22.29
N ARG A 52 -2.46 -6.46 21.92
CA ARG A 52 -1.10 -5.92 22.04
C ARG A 52 -0.73 -5.72 23.52
N LYS A 53 0.53 -5.96 23.88
CA LYS A 53 1.03 -5.80 25.25
C LYS A 53 1.02 -4.31 25.62
N GLY A 54 0.34 -3.94 26.71
CA GLY A 54 0.24 -2.56 27.21
C GLY A 54 -1.15 -2.11 27.68
N HIS A 55 -2.22 -2.86 27.38
CA HIS A 55 -3.58 -2.50 27.80
C HIS A 55 -4.03 -3.20 29.09
N SER A 56 -4.82 -2.48 29.90
CA SER A 56 -5.31 -2.98 31.19
C SER A 56 -6.32 -4.13 31.01
N PRO A 57 -6.43 -5.06 31.98
CA PRO A 57 -7.40 -6.16 31.93
C PRO A 57 -8.86 -5.67 31.78
N ALA A 58 -9.19 -4.51 32.36
CA ALA A 58 -10.51 -3.90 32.26
C ALA A 58 -10.84 -3.43 30.82
N ALA A 59 -9.86 -2.85 30.12
CA ALA A 59 -10.03 -2.42 28.73
C ALA A 59 -10.25 -3.61 27.79
N ARG A 60 -9.59 -4.75 28.05
CA ARG A 60 -9.79 -6.00 27.32
C ARG A 60 -11.20 -6.55 27.56
N ALA A 61 -11.66 -6.58 28.80
CA ALA A 61 -13.01 -7.04 29.15
C ALA A 61 -14.11 -6.21 28.46
N ALA A 62 -13.96 -4.87 28.42
CA ALA A 62 -14.88 -3.99 27.72
C ALA A 62 -14.91 -4.25 26.21
N GLY A 63 -13.75 -4.46 25.57
CA GLY A 63 -13.66 -4.75 24.15
C GLY A 63 -14.27 -6.10 23.76
N PHE A 64 -14.00 -7.16 24.54
CA PHE A 64 -14.62 -8.47 24.30
C PHE A 64 -16.13 -8.47 24.60
N GLY A 65 -16.57 -7.70 25.61
CA GLY A 65 -18.00 -7.51 25.90
C GLY A 65 -18.75 -6.85 24.74
N TRP A 66 -18.18 -5.83 24.12
CA TRP A 66 -18.76 -5.16 22.94
C TRP A 66 -18.78 -6.07 21.70
N ALA A 67 -17.71 -6.84 21.47
CA ALA A 67 -17.65 -7.81 20.37
C ALA A 67 -18.68 -8.94 20.52
N GLY A 68 -18.88 -9.44 21.75
CA GLY A 68 -19.91 -10.42 22.06
C GLY A 68 -21.32 -9.89 21.80
N LEU A 69 -21.60 -8.63 22.13
CA LEU A 69 -22.87 -7.98 21.84
C LEU A 69 -23.15 -7.90 20.33
N LEU A 70 -22.15 -7.55 19.52
CA LEU A 70 -22.29 -7.52 18.05
C LEU A 70 -22.55 -8.90 17.45
N LEU A 71 -21.93 -9.95 17.99
CA LEU A 71 -22.20 -11.33 17.58
C LEU A 71 -23.61 -11.78 17.92
N ILE A 72 -24.14 -11.39 19.08
CA ILE A 72 -25.54 -11.68 19.45
C ILE A 72 -26.50 -10.95 18.53
N VAL A 73 -26.24 -9.68 18.19
CA VAL A 73 -27.06 -8.94 17.22
C VAL A 73 -27.00 -9.61 15.84
N ALA A 74 -25.80 -9.98 15.36
CA ALA A 74 -25.61 -10.65 14.08
C ALA A 74 -26.32 -12.02 14.01
N ALA A 75 -26.33 -12.79 15.10
CA ALA A 75 -27.01 -14.07 15.19
C ALA A 75 -28.55 -13.97 15.19
N ASN A 76 -29.09 -12.77 15.46
CA ASN A 76 -30.53 -12.51 15.47
C ASN A 76 -31.02 -11.74 14.22
N LEU A 77 -30.15 -11.50 13.22
CA LEU A 77 -30.61 -11.01 11.91
C LEU A 77 -31.43 -12.10 11.19
N PRO A 78 -32.58 -11.77 10.59
CA PRO A 78 -33.38 -12.74 9.84
C PRO A 78 -32.57 -13.29 8.65
N ALA A 79 -32.31 -14.60 8.69
CA ALA A 79 -31.61 -15.33 7.64
C ALA A 79 -32.44 -15.34 6.35
N GLY A 80 -32.19 -14.36 5.49
CA GLY A 80 -32.93 -14.15 4.26
C GLY A 80 -32.04 -14.12 3.03
N MET A 81 -31.09 -15.05 2.85
CA MET A 81 -30.62 -15.46 1.52
C MET A 81 -29.71 -16.70 1.60
N HIS A 82 -30.32 -17.88 1.67
CA HIS A 82 -29.65 -19.08 1.18
C HIS A 82 -30.07 -19.28 -0.28
N PRO A 83 -29.14 -19.50 -1.23
CA PRO A 83 -29.52 -19.92 -2.57
C PRO A 83 -30.19 -21.29 -2.46
N ALA A 84 -31.47 -21.35 -2.83
CA ALA A 84 -32.24 -22.57 -2.83
C ALA A 84 -31.55 -23.60 -3.75
N LYS A 85 -31.10 -24.71 -3.16
CA LYS A 85 -30.71 -25.91 -3.92
C LYS A 85 -31.95 -26.41 -4.66
N THR A 86 -31.98 -26.22 -5.97
CA THR A 86 -33.01 -26.74 -6.86
C THR A 86 -33.06 -28.27 -6.72
N ARG A 87 -34.12 -28.76 -6.07
CA ARG A 87 -34.45 -30.18 -6.02
C ARG A 87 -35.11 -30.56 -7.34
N VAL A 88 -34.45 -31.41 -8.13
CA VAL A 88 -35.05 -32.03 -9.32
C VAL A 88 -36.09 -33.04 -8.85
N VAL A 89 -37.37 -32.70 -9.00
CA VAL A 89 -38.49 -33.65 -8.89
C VAL A 89 -38.81 -34.13 -10.30
N ALA A 90 -38.61 -35.43 -10.54
CA ALA A 90 -39.09 -36.09 -11.74
C ALA A 90 -40.59 -36.39 -11.59
N GLY A 91 -41.40 -35.88 -12.52
CA GLY A 91 -42.82 -36.19 -12.70
C GLY A 91 -43.10 -36.50 -14.17
N PRO A 92 -44.13 -37.31 -14.49
CA PRO A 92 -44.16 -38.15 -15.67
C PRO A 92 -44.52 -37.42 -16.96
N ALA A 93 -44.06 -38.01 -18.07
CA ALA A 93 -44.25 -37.57 -19.44
C ALA A 93 -45.73 -37.44 -19.84
N ALA A 94 -46.04 -36.33 -20.51
CA ALA A 94 -47.23 -36.10 -21.32
C ALA A 94 -46.84 -35.22 -22.52
N PRO A 95 -47.62 -35.23 -23.62
CA PRO A 95 -47.10 -35.47 -24.96
C PRO A 95 -46.56 -34.22 -25.66
N THR A 96 -45.73 -34.52 -26.66
CA THR A 96 -45.20 -33.63 -27.69
C THR A 96 -46.26 -32.72 -28.31
N SER A 97 -46.33 -31.49 -27.84
CA SER A 97 -46.72 -30.33 -28.63
C SER A 97 -45.55 -29.37 -28.58
N GLY A 98 -44.79 -29.29 -29.68
CA GLY A 98 -43.63 -28.39 -29.77
C GLY A 98 -44.05 -26.95 -29.50
N PRO A 99 -43.37 -26.21 -28.60
CA PRO A 99 -43.60 -24.79 -28.52
C PRO A 99 -42.99 -24.15 -29.77
N SER A 100 -43.88 -23.60 -30.60
CA SER A 100 -43.56 -22.52 -31.52
C SER A 100 -42.64 -21.52 -30.81
N PRO A 101 -41.57 -21.00 -31.45
CA PRO A 101 -40.66 -20.07 -30.79
C PRO A 101 -41.48 -18.89 -30.30
N ALA A 102 -41.56 -18.72 -28.96
CA ALA A 102 -42.19 -17.57 -28.37
C ALA A 102 -41.53 -16.32 -28.98
N PRO A 103 -42.31 -15.33 -29.46
CA PRO A 103 -41.73 -14.09 -29.95
C PRO A 103 -40.91 -13.49 -28.80
N LEU A 104 -39.65 -13.12 -29.08
CA LEU A 104 -38.77 -12.44 -28.14
C LEU A 104 -39.57 -11.33 -27.46
N ALA A 105 -39.92 -11.52 -26.19
CA ALA A 105 -40.75 -10.57 -25.46
C ALA A 105 -40.05 -9.21 -25.50
N GLN A 106 -40.70 -8.22 -26.13
CA GLN A 106 -40.12 -6.89 -26.24
C GLN A 106 -39.99 -6.28 -24.84
N PRO A 107 -38.86 -5.63 -24.53
CA PRO A 107 -38.66 -5.00 -23.23
C PRO A 107 -39.77 -3.98 -22.96
N THR A 108 -40.34 -4.02 -21.76
CA THR A 108 -41.36 -3.06 -21.33
C THR A 108 -40.79 -1.64 -21.30
N SER A 109 -41.64 -0.61 -21.31
CA SER A 109 -41.19 0.79 -21.24
C SER A 109 -40.29 1.07 -20.02
N GLY A 110 -40.57 0.43 -18.88
CA GLY A 110 -39.71 0.50 -17.69
C GLY A 110 -38.36 -0.20 -17.87
N GLN A 111 -38.32 -1.36 -18.54
CA GLN A 111 -37.08 -2.06 -18.88
C GLN A 111 -36.24 -1.26 -19.91
N MET A 112 -36.89 -0.64 -20.90
CA MET A 112 -36.21 0.21 -21.88
C MET A 112 -35.58 1.45 -21.23
N ALA A 113 -36.29 2.11 -20.31
CA ALA A 113 -35.74 3.23 -19.55
C ALA A 113 -34.51 2.83 -18.70
N ALA A 114 -34.56 1.65 -18.06
CA ALA A 114 -33.43 1.12 -17.30
C ALA A 114 -32.21 0.81 -18.18
N ILE A 115 -32.42 0.23 -19.37
CA ILE A 115 -31.34 -0.04 -20.34
C ILE A 115 -30.67 1.26 -20.80
N LEU A 116 -31.47 2.29 -21.14
CA LEU A 116 -30.96 3.60 -21.56
C LEU A 116 -30.20 4.30 -20.43
N ALA A 117 -30.70 4.25 -19.20
CA ALA A 117 -30.02 4.81 -18.04
C ALA A 117 -28.69 4.09 -17.77
N GLY A 118 -28.65 2.75 -17.87
CA GLY A 118 -27.43 1.97 -17.76
C GLY A 118 -26.39 2.32 -18.83
N ARG A 119 -26.84 2.52 -20.07
CA ARG A 119 -25.98 2.97 -21.18
C ARG A 119 -25.40 4.36 -20.91
N ALA A 120 -26.23 5.33 -20.53
CA ALA A 120 -25.79 6.69 -20.24
C ALA A 120 -24.79 6.72 -19.06
N ALA A 121 -25.02 5.92 -18.02
CA ALA A 121 -24.10 5.79 -16.89
C ALA A 121 -22.74 5.20 -17.33
N ARG A 122 -22.76 4.16 -18.17
CA ARG A 122 -21.54 3.56 -18.73
C ARG A 122 -20.76 4.56 -19.59
N GLU A 123 -21.44 5.28 -20.48
CA GLU A 123 -20.83 6.31 -21.34
C GLU A 123 -20.17 7.43 -20.50
N LYS A 124 -20.83 7.86 -19.41
CA LYS A 124 -20.25 8.82 -18.46
C LYS A 124 -19.01 8.26 -17.77
N ALA A 125 -19.05 7.01 -17.31
CA ALA A 125 -17.93 6.36 -16.63
C ALA A 125 -16.72 6.17 -17.56
N VAL A 126 -16.96 5.79 -18.82
CA VAL A 126 -15.92 5.70 -19.86
C VAL A 126 -15.27 7.05 -20.09
N ARG A 127 -16.08 8.10 -20.29
CA ARG A 127 -15.57 9.46 -20.53
C ARG A 127 -14.73 9.95 -19.36
N SER A 128 -15.25 9.84 -18.13
CA SER A 128 -14.54 10.27 -16.93
C SER A 128 -13.21 9.54 -16.74
N TYR A 129 -13.13 8.28 -17.14
CA TYR A 129 -11.89 7.51 -17.06
C TYR A 129 -10.86 7.93 -18.11
N ILE A 130 -11.31 8.18 -19.35
CA ILE A 130 -10.44 8.71 -20.41
C ILE A 130 -9.90 10.09 -20.00
N GLU A 131 -10.77 10.98 -19.51
CA GLU A 131 -10.35 12.31 -19.01
C GLU A 131 -9.30 12.20 -17.89
N ALA A 132 -9.45 11.23 -16.98
CA ALA A 132 -8.47 10.99 -15.92
C ALA A 132 -7.12 10.50 -16.47
N LEU A 133 -7.12 9.61 -17.46
CA LEU A 133 -5.89 9.15 -18.13
C LEU A 133 -5.20 10.29 -18.88
N ASP A 134 -5.96 11.11 -19.60
CA ASP A 134 -5.42 12.23 -20.37
C ASP A 134 -4.83 13.31 -19.46
N ALA A 135 -5.53 13.64 -18.36
CA ALA A 135 -5.02 14.57 -17.37
C ALA A 135 -3.72 14.07 -16.73
N ALA A 136 -3.68 12.79 -16.34
CA ALA A 136 -2.48 12.18 -15.77
C ALA A 136 -1.32 12.15 -16.79
N LEU A 137 -1.61 11.86 -18.06
CA LEU A 137 -0.63 11.86 -19.15
C LEU A 137 -0.01 13.25 -19.35
N GLU A 138 -0.83 14.29 -19.34
CA GLU A 138 -0.35 15.66 -19.51
C GLU A 138 0.50 16.09 -18.30
N GLU A 139 0.03 15.86 -17.07
CA GLU A 139 0.79 16.14 -15.85
C GLU A 139 2.14 15.42 -15.86
N SER A 140 2.16 14.16 -16.28
CA SER A 140 3.37 13.33 -16.35
C SER A 140 4.38 13.87 -17.39
N ARG A 141 3.89 14.44 -18.49
CA ARG A 141 4.73 15.07 -19.52
C ARG A 141 5.30 16.41 -19.09
N GLU A 142 4.51 17.22 -18.41
CA GLU A 142 4.94 18.54 -17.92
C GLU A 142 5.94 18.40 -16.76
N THR A 143 5.60 17.53 -15.81
CA THR A 143 6.28 17.46 -14.52
C THR A 143 7.38 16.39 -14.49
N GLY A 144 7.18 15.29 -15.21
CA GLY A 144 7.99 14.09 -15.08
C GLY A 144 7.94 13.53 -13.64
N MET A 145 8.97 12.77 -13.26
CA MET A 145 9.18 12.40 -11.85
C MET A 145 10.04 13.46 -11.16
N ILE A 146 9.48 14.15 -10.16
CA ILE A 146 10.21 15.13 -9.35
C ILE A 146 11.09 14.43 -8.32
N TYR A 147 12.31 14.92 -8.15
CA TYR A 147 13.27 14.44 -7.15
C TYR A 147 13.78 15.57 -6.28
N HIS A 148 13.60 15.46 -4.96
CA HIS A 148 14.18 16.37 -3.97
C HIS A 148 15.36 15.69 -3.27
N GLU A 149 16.58 15.88 -3.79
CA GLU A 149 17.78 15.19 -3.29
C GLU A 149 18.19 15.60 -1.86
N ASP A 150 17.70 16.74 -1.40
CA ASP A 150 17.80 17.26 -0.03
C ASP A 150 16.85 16.55 0.94
N GLN A 151 15.77 15.94 0.43
CA GLN A 151 14.80 15.15 1.20
C GLN A 151 14.71 13.73 0.64
N PRO A 152 15.77 12.92 0.75
CA PRO A 152 15.83 11.63 0.07
C PRO A 152 14.76 10.66 0.58
N GLU A 153 14.48 10.66 1.88
CA GLU A 153 13.45 9.81 2.50
C GLU A 153 12.04 10.11 1.94
N THR A 154 11.62 11.36 2.00
CA THR A 154 10.31 11.79 1.48
C THR A 154 10.22 11.52 -0.03
N THR A 155 11.29 11.84 -0.77
CA THR A 155 11.31 11.71 -2.23
C THR A 155 11.06 10.27 -2.66
N TRP A 156 11.80 9.29 -2.12
CA TRP A 156 11.63 7.93 -2.60
C TRP A 156 10.24 7.36 -2.26
N GLN A 157 9.69 7.70 -1.09
CA GLN A 157 8.37 7.25 -0.66
C GLN A 157 7.26 7.82 -1.55
N VAL A 158 7.29 9.14 -1.80
CA VAL A 158 6.32 9.80 -2.67
C VAL A 158 6.42 9.27 -4.10
N SER A 159 7.63 9.06 -4.63
CA SER A 159 7.79 8.46 -5.97
C SER A 159 7.21 7.06 -6.05
N VAL A 160 7.49 6.19 -5.06
CA VAL A 160 6.93 4.82 -5.01
C VAL A 160 5.40 4.85 -4.90
N GLN A 161 4.84 5.76 -4.09
CA GLN A 161 3.39 5.94 -3.99
C GLN A 161 2.78 6.39 -5.32
N ALA A 162 3.37 7.37 -5.99
CA ALA A 162 2.91 7.85 -7.30
C ALA A 162 2.89 6.72 -8.35
N ILE A 163 3.95 5.90 -8.39
CA ILE A 163 4.00 4.70 -9.25
C ILE A 163 2.85 3.72 -8.95
N GLY A 164 2.47 3.58 -7.68
CA GLY A 164 1.32 2.77 -7.27
C GLY A 164 0.00 3.34 -7.77
N THR A 165 -0.21 4.65 -7.59
CA THR A 165 -1.39 5.35 -8.10
C THR A 165 -1.53 5.19 -9.62
N ASP A 166 -0.44 5.28 -10.37
CA ASP A 166 -0.44 5.09 -11.83
C ASP A 166 -0.87 3.67 -12.21
N GLY A 167 -0.40 2.67 -11.46
CA GLY A 167 -0.78 1.27 -11.66
C GLY A 167 -2.23 0.99 -11.30
N ASP A 168 -2.74 1.63 -10.25
CA ASP A 168 -4.14 1.53 -9.84
C ASP A 168 -5.07 2.16 -10.88
N LEU A 169 -4.74 3.35 -11.38
CA LEU A 169 -5.47 4.01 -12.48
C LEU A 169 -5.48 3.14 -13.74
N TYR A 170 -4.35 2.50 -14.08
CA TYR A 170 -4.30 1.56 -15.20
C TYR A 170 -5.17 0.32 -14.96
N THR A 171 -5.20 -0.21 -13.74
CA THR A 171 -5.96 -1.40 -13.35
C THR A 171 -7.47 -1.13 -13.35
N GLU A 172 -7.91 0.07 -12.93
CA GLU A 172 -9.32 0.47 -12.98
C GLU A 172 -9.90 0.35 -14.40
N GLY A 173 -9.09 0.57 -15.43
CA GLY A 173 -9.46 0.42 -16.83
C GLY A 173 -9.88 -1.00 -17.24
N ASN A 174 -9.58 -2.03 -16.44
CA ASN A 174 -10.03 -3.39 -16.69
C ASN A 174 -11.57 -3.51 -16.70
N ARG A 175 -12.29 -2.62 -16.01
CA ARG A 175 -13.76 -2.56 -16.06
C ARG A 175 -14.32 -2.15 -17.42
N PHE A 176 -13.46 -1.64 -18.32
CA PHE A 176 -13.78 -1.23 -19.68
C PHE A 176 -12.99 -2.03 -20.72
N ALA A 177 -12.66 -3.30 -20.42
CA ALA A 177 -11.85 -4.15 -21.29
C ALA A 177 -12.35 -4.22 -22.75
N GLU A 178 -13.68 -4.14 -22.95
CA GLU A 178 -14.32 -4.21 -24.26
C GLU A 178 -14.39 -2.86 -25.01
N ASP A 179 -14.03 -1.75 -24.37
CA ASP A 179 -14.10 -0.41 -24.98
C ASP A 179 -12.80 -0.06 -25.68
N ALA A 180 -12.82 -0.03 -27.02
CA ALA A 180 -11.64 0.24 -27.84
C ALA A 180 -11.05 1.63 -27.61
N ALA A 181 -11.87 2.65 -27.35
CA ALA A 181 -11.38 3.99 -27.06
C ALA A 181 -10.62 4.00 -25.74
N VAL A 182 -11.15 3.32 -24.71
CA VAL A 182 -10.45 3.16 -23.43
C VAL A 182 -9.12 2.42 -23.62
N GLN A 183 -9.09 1.32 -24.37
CA GLN A 183 -7.85 0.57 -24.57
C GLN A 183 -6.77 1.40 -25.29
N ALA A 184 -7.16 2.25 -26.24
CA ALA A 184 -6.21 3.15 -26.93
C ALA A 184 -5.54 4.14 -25.96
N HIS A 185 -6.32 4.76 -25.07
CA HIS A 185 -5.78 5.69 -24.06
C HIS A 185 -4.96 4.97 -22.99
N ARG A 186 -5.38 3.77 -22.58
CA ARG A 186 -4.60 2.93 -21.65
C ARG A 186 -3.24 2.56 -22.21
N GLU A 187 -3.15 2.18 -23.49
CA GLU A 187 -1.86 1.86 -24.11
C GLU A 187 -0.98 3.10 -24.26
N ALA A 188 -1.57 4.26 -24.58
CA ALA A 188 -0.83 5.52 -24.63
C ALA A 188 -0.23 5.89 -23.26
N TRP A 189 -1.05 5.82 -22.19
CA TRP A 189 -0.62 6.01 -20.81
C TRP A 189 0.48 5.03 -20.42
N ARG A 190 0.23 3.72 -20.60
CA ARG A 190 1.20 2.65 -20.32
C ARG A 190 2.56 2.92 -20.94
N ARG A 191 2.59 3.27 -22.24
CA ARG A 191 3.84 3.51 -22.97
C ARG A 191 4.61 4.70 -22.40
N GLU A 192 3.92 5.81 -22.10
CA GLU A 192 4.54 7.00 -21.53
C GLU A 192 5.09 6.72 -20.13
N THR A 193 4.23 6.18 -19.25
CA THR A 193 4.61 5.84 -17.87
C THR A 193 5.76 4.85 -17.84
N ALA A 194 5.75 3.82 -18.69
CA ALA A 194 6.86 2.86 -18.80
C ALA A 194 8.18 3.54 -19.21
N ALA A 195 8.13 4.48 -20.15
CA ALA A 195 9.31 5.22 -20.60
C ALA A 195 9.86 6.17 -19.52
N LEU A 196 8.98 6.83 -18.78
CA LEU A 196 9.34 7.69 -17.66
C LEU A 196 9.96 6.86 -16.53
N GLN A 197 9.27 5.79 -16.11
CA GLN A 197 9.75 4.88 -15.08
C GLN A 197 11.14 4.31 -15.43
N ALA A 198 11.35 3.83 -16.66
CA ALA A 198 12.64 3.29 -17.09
C ALA A 198 13.81 4.28 -16.92
N LYS A 199 13.56 5.58 -17.16
CA LYS A 199 14.56 6.65 -16.96
C LYS A 199 14.73 7.03 -15.49
N ALA A 200 13.67 6.86 -14.72
CA ALA A 200 13.51 7.40 -13.38
C ALA A 200 14.04 6.44 -12.29
N PHE A 201 13.78 5.14 -12.41
CA PHE A 201 14.21 4.13 -11.43
C PHE A 201 15.70 4.15 -11.11
N PRO A 202 16.64 4.30 -12.06
CA PRO A 202 18.06 4.39 -11.74
C PRO A 202 18.41 5.51 -10.76
N ARG A 203 17.73 6.66 -10.84
CA ARG A 203 17.92 7.79 -9.92
C ARG A 203 17.20 7.55 -8.59
N LEU A 204 15.98 7.02 -8.64
CA LEU A 204 15.20 6.66 -7.45
C LEU A 204 15.95 5.67 -6.54
N ARG A 205 16.65 4.68 -7.12
CA ARG A 205 17.50 3.75 -6.38
C ARG A 205 18.63 4.44 -5.61
N VAL A 206 19.29 5.43 -6.23
CA VAL A 206 20.35 6.21 -5.57
C VAL A 206 19.78 6.99 -4.39
N ILE A 207 18.62 7.64 -4.58
CA ILE A 207 17.94 8.41 -3.54
C ILE A 207 17.53 7.50 -2.37
N HIS A 208 16.97 6.33 -2.67
CA HIS A 208 16.62 5.35 -1.64
C HIS A 208 17.86 4.83 -0.89
N ALA A 209 18.95 4.49 -1.59
CA ALA A 209 20.20 4.09 -0.94
C ALA A 209 20.77 5.20 -0.05
N LYS A 210 20.71 6.46 -0.49
CA LYS A 210 21.10 7.64 0.32
C LYS A 210 20.23 7.76 1.57
N ALA A 211 18.92 7.58 1.45
CA ALA A 211 18.00 7.59 2.59
C ALA A 211 18.34 6.48 3.60
N LEU A 212 18.58 5.25 3.13
CA LEU A 212 19.00 4.13 3.97
C LEU A 212 20.34 4.40 4.65
N SER A 213 21.33 4.93 3.92
CA SER A 213 22.63 5.28 4.51
C SER A 213 22.49 6.34 5.60
N GLY A 214 21.61 7.33 5.40
CA GLY A 214 21.30 8.35 6.40
C GLY A 214 20.56 7.82 7.62
N LYS A 215 19.83 6.69 7.53
CA LYS A 215 19.19 6.03 8.68
C LYS A 215 20.13 5.09 9.43
N LEU A 216 21.07 4.48 8.72
CA LEU A 216 21.93 3.43 9.27
C LEU A 216 23.31 3.94 9.70
N TRP A 217 23.56 5.24 9.58
CA TRP A 217 24.84 5.86 9.94
C TRP A 217 25.26 5.59 11.39
N GLU A 218 24.32 5.61 12.35
CA GLU A 218 24.60 5.36 13.77
C GLU A 218 25.09 3.93 14.04
N ASN A 219 24.88 3.02 13.10
CA ASN A 219 25.31 1.63 13.19
C ASN A 219 26.58 1.36 12.37
N ASP A 220 27.28 2.42 11.93
CA ASP A 220 28.47 2.34 11.08
C ASP A 220 28.22 1.56 9.78
N ILE A 221 27.02 1.71 9.22
CA ILE A 221 26.63 1.08 7.96
C ILE A 221 26.53 2.15 6.87
N THR A 222 27.32 1.97 5.82
CA THR A 222 27.21 2.73 4.57
C THR A 222 26.35 1.96 3.57
N VAL A 223 25.45 2.66 2.89
CA VAL A 223 24.57 2.07 1.87
C VAL A 223 24.74 2.81 0.54
N GLU A 224 24.92 2.04 -0.54
CA GLU A 224 25.15 2.58 -1.87
C GLU A 224 24.35 1.82 -2.92
N ALA A 225 23.87 2.52 -3.94
CA ALA A 225 23.31 1.90 -5.13
C ALA A 225 24.41 1.79 -6.20
N THR A 226 24.64 0.58 -6.72
CA THR A 226 25.79 0.29 -7.59
C THR A 226 25.40 -0.64 -8.75
N GLY A 227 26.36 -0.85 -9.67
CA GLY A 227 26.17 -1.67 -10.86
C GLY A 227 25.32 -1.00 -11.96
N PRO A 228 25.02 -1.72 -13.05
CA PRO A 228 24.25 -1.18 -14.16
C PRO A 228 22.87 -0.67 -13.72
N GLY A 229 22.56 0.58 -14.07
CA GLY A 229 21.28 1.22 -13.69
C GLY A 229 21.07 1.36 -12.17
N ASN A 230 22.15 1.30 -11.38
CA ASN A 230 22.14 1.32 -9.92
C ASN A 230 21.29 0.20 -9.30
N ALA A 231 21.16 -0.93 -10.00
CA ALA A 231 20.24 -2.02 -9.65
C ALA A 231 20.72 -2.92 -8.49
N THR A 232 21.89 -2.63 -7.90
CA THR A 232 22.44 -3.38 -6.76
C THR A 232 22.52 -2.50 -5.52
N LEU A 233 21.85 -2.90 -4.45
CA LEU A 233 21.89 -2.23 -3.14
C LEU A 233 23.01 -2.84 -2.29
N ARG A 234 24.08 -2.09 -2.03
CA ARG A 234 25.23 -2.56 -1.28
C ARG A 234 25.26 -1.97 0.12
N PHE A 235 25.37 -2.83 1.12
CA PHE A 235 25.58 -2.50 2.51
C PHE A 235 27.02 -2.83 2.92
N THR A 236 27.71 -1.87 3.53
CA THR A 236 29.07 -2.03 4.06
C THR A 236 29.07 -1.67 5.54
N GLY A 237 29.54 -2.56 6.40
CA GLY A 237 29.66 -2.29 7.84
C GLY A 237 30.06 -3.52 8.66
N TYR A 238 30.77 -3.31 9.76
CA TYR A 238 31.29 -4.39 10.61
C TYR A 238 30.21 -5.34 11.15
N LEU A 239 28.98 -4.84 11.31
CA LEU A 239 27.83 -5.63 11.72
C LEU A 239 27.59 -6.85 10.81
N PHE A 240 27.98 -6.79 9.54
CA PHE A 240 27.76 -7.86 8.56
C PHE A 240 28.77 -8.99 8.62
N ALA A 241 29.74 -8.97 9.54
CA ALA A 241 30.57 -10.14 9.82
C ALA A 241 29.76 -11.36 10.29
N ALA A 242 28.55 -11.14 10.84
CA ALA A 242 27.66 -12.20 11.29
C ALA A 242 26.43 -12.38 10.38
N ASN A 243 26.25 -13.58 9.83
CA ASN A 243 25.12 -13.92 8.94
C ASN A 243 23.73 -13.62 9.52
N ARG A 244 23.56 -13.74 10.84
CA ARG A 244 22.28 -13.39 11.51
C ARG A 244 21.90 -11.93 11.32
N ASN A 245 22.89 -11.03 11.28
CA ASN A 245 22.67 -9.60 11.12
C ASN A 245 22.33 -9.27 9.66
N ILE A 246 23.01 -9.94 8.72
CA ILE A 246 22.68 -9.88 7.30
C ILE A 246 21.21 -10.25 7.08
N LYS A 247 20.78 -11.40 7.62
CA LYS A 247 19.38 -11.85 7.53
C LYS A 247 18.41 -10.83 8.12
N ALA A 248 18.70 -10.32 9.32
CA ALA A 248 17.83 -9.36 10.00
C ALA A 248 17.68 -8.03 9.26
N VAL A 249 18.74 -7.56 8.59
CA VAL A 249 18.65 -6.36 7.73
C VAL A 249 17.86 -6.68 6.48
N MET A 250 18.16 -7.80 5.80
CA MET A 250 17.47 -8.22 4.58
C MET A 250 15.96 -8.32 4.80
N GLU A 251 15.49 -8.94 5.88
CA GLU A 251 14.06 -9.06 6.21
C GLU A 251 13.35 -7.70 6.33
N LYS A 252 14.05 -6.66 6.81
CA LYS A 252 13.49 -5.32 6.97
C LYS A 252 13.45 -4.54 5.67
N VAL A 253 14.52 -4.64 4.87
CA VAL A 253 14.68 -3.82 3.66
C VAL A 253 14.12 -4.50 2.41
N HIS A 254 13.76 -5.78 2.47
CA HIS A 254 13.34 -6.56 1.29
C HIS A 254 12.20 -5.89 0.51
N VAL A 255 11.13 -5.49 1.21
CA VAL A 255 9.96 -4.89 0.56
C VAL A 255 10.31 -3.54 -0.07
N GLU A 256 11.07 -2.70 0.61
CA GLU A 256 11.50 -1.38 0.11
C GLU A 256 12.47 -1.52 -1.09
N ALA A 257 13.35 -2.53 -1.05
CA ALA A 257 14.25 -2.85 -2.14
C ALA A 257 13.49 -3.31 -3.39
N LEU A 258 12.45 -4.13 -3.23
CA LEU A 258 11.57 -4.53 -4.34
C LEU A 258 10.75 -3.36 -4.88
N ALA A 259 10.23 -2.49 -4.01
CA ALA A 259 9.45 -1.32 -4.40
C ALA A 259 10.25 -0.35 -5.28
N THR A 260 11.55 -0.20 -4.98
CA THR A 260 12.51 0.61 -5.76
C THR A 260 13.23 -0.20 -6.85
N ARG A 261 12.77 -1.42 -7.10
CA ARG A 261 13.21 -2.31 -8.18
C ARG A 261 14.70 -2.68 -8.14
N PHE A 262 15.30 -2.79 -6.96
CA PHE A 262 16.63 -3.40 -6.84
C PHE A 262 16.58 -4.88 -7.21
N ARG A 263 17.56 -5.35 -7.98
CA ARG A 263 17.66 -6.75 -8.44
C ARG A 263 18.62 -7.57 -7.59
N ARG A 264 19.48 -6.90 -6.83
CA ARG A 264 20.47 -7.54 -5.97
C ARG A 264 20.69 -6.74 -4.71
N ALA A 265 20.85 -7.42 -3.59
CA ALA A 265 21.36 -6.83 -2.34
C ALA A 265 22.70 -7.49 -1.99
N GLU A 266 23.68 -6.69 -1.60
CA GLU A 266 25.03 -7.13 -1.23
C GLU A 266 25.39 -6.66 0.17
N PHE A 267 26.07 -7.52 0.90
CA PHE A 267 26.52 -7.26 2.26
C PHE A 267 28.01 -7.60 2.35
N ARG A 268 28.79 -6.68 2.91
CA ARG A 268 30.22 -6.87 3.18
C ARG A 268 30.64 -6.17 4.47
N THR A 269 31.68 -6.68 5.12
CA THR A 269 32.21 -6.10 6.37
C THR A 269 32.93 -4.77 6.09
N TYR A 270 33.82 -4.77 5.10
CA TYR A 270 34.60 -3.62 4.65
C TYR A 270 34.89 -3.73 3.15
N PRO A 271 35.34 -2.65 2.47
CA PRO A 271 35.71 -2.69 1.06
C PRO A 271 36.85 -3.70 0.80
N GLY A 272 36.63 -4.65 -0.12
CA GLY A 272 37.60 -5.69 -0.47
C GLY A 272 37.41 -7.04 0.25
N ASP A 273 36.47 -7.12 1.20
CA ASP A 273 36.06 -8.39 1.83
C ASP A 273 35.15 -9.23 0.91
N GLY A 274 34.91 -10.48 1.31
CA GLY A 274 33.90 -11.34 0.71
C GLY A 274 32.50 -10.69 0.73
N ILE A 275 31.72 -10.95 -0.32
CA ILE A 275 30.38 -10.40 -0.48
C ILE A 275 29.36 -11.53 -0.28
N THR A 276 28.43 -11.32 0.65
CA THR A 276 27.18 -12.10 0.69
C THR A 276 26.15 -11.40 -0.19
N SER A 277 25.55 -12.11 -1.14
CA SER A 277 24.59 -11.52 -2.08
C SER A 277 23.25 -12.23 -2.05
N TYR A 278 22.18 -11.43 -2.19
CA TYR A 278 20.80 -11.88 -2.37
C TYR A 278 20.32 -11.42 -3.73
N GLN A 279 19.79 -12.35 -4.52
CA GLN A 279 19.05 -12.00 -5.72
C GLN A 279 17.63 -11.63 -5.33
N LEU A 280 17.13 -10.54 -5.93
CA LEU A 280 15.80 -10.02 -5.73
C LEU A 280 15.05 -10.10 -7.06
N GLU A 281 13.75 -10.36 -6.99
CA GLU A 281 12.89 -10.49 -8.17
C GLU A 281 11.88 -9.33 -8.21
N PRO A 282 12.32 -8.09 -8.45
CA PRO A 282 11.40 -6.97 -8.60
C PRO A 282 10.67 -7.04 -9.94
N LEU A 283 9.61 -6.24 -10.05
CA LEU A 283 9.04 -5.89 -11.36
C LEU A 283 10.08 -5.17 -12.23
N PRO A 284 10.02 -5.29 -13.57
CA PRO A 284 10.92 -4.57 -14.46
C PRO A 284 10.65 -3.07 -14.39
N ASP A 285 11.66 -2.25 -14.73
CA ASP A 285 11.60 -0.78 -14.64
C ASP A 285 10.54 -0.14 -15.56
N THR A 286 9.95 -0.91 -16.47
CA THR A 286 8.86 -0.50 -17.38
C THR A 286 7.48 -0.97 -16.94
N ALA A 287 7.38 -1.84 -15.93
CA ALA A 287 6.08 -2.38 -15.53
C ALA A 287 5.30 -1.34 -14.72
N LEU A 288 4.03 -1.13 -15.09
CA LEU A 288 3.09 -0.45 -14.20
C LEU A 288 2.79 -1.39 -13.04
N ALA A 289 2.84 -0.87 -11.82
CA ALA A 289 2.76 -1.67 -10.62
C ALA A 289 1.64 -1.15 -9.73
N SER A 290 0.76 -2.04 -9.28
CA SER A 290 -0.25 -1.76 -8.26
C SER A 290 0.20 -2.36 -6.94
N PHE A 291 -0.02 -1.66 -5.83
CA PHE A 291 0.26 -2.18 -4.49
C PHE A 291 -1.02 -2.70 -3.86
N SER A 292 -1.16 -4.02 -3.80
CA SER A 292 -2.32 -4.68 -3.18
C SER A 292 -1.85 -5.79 -2.25
N PHE A 293 -2.55 -5.98 -1.13
CA PHE A 293 -2.26 -7.05 -0.16
C PHE A 293 -0.79 -7.09 0.33
N GLY A 294 -0.14 -5.93 0.46
CA GLY A 294 1.25 -5.85 0.93
C GLY A 294 2.30 -6.24 -0.11
N ARG A 295 1.93 -6.44 -1.37
CA ARG A 295 2.84 -6.79 -2.47
C ARG A 295 2.65 -5.89 -3.67
N TRP A 296 3.74 -5.70 -4.41
CA TRP A 296 3.72 -5.05 -5.72
C TRP A 296 3.40 -6.10 -6.79
N THR A 297 2.35 -5.85 -7.57
CA THR A 297 1.95 -6.71 -8.70
C THR A 297 1.92 -5.91 -9.99
N ALA A 298 2.29 -6.55 -11.12
CA ALA A 298 2.14 -5.91 -12.41
C ALA A 298 0.66 -5.61 -12.68
N ALA A 299 0.33 -4.36 -13.00
CA ALA A 299 -1.03 -3.92 -13.25
C ALA A 299 -1.68 -4.67 -14.44
N GLU A 300 -0.86 -5.10 -15.40
CA GLU A 300 -1.28 -5.95 -16.53
C GLU A 300 -1.80 -7.34 -16.10
N ARG A 301 -1.35 -7.87 -14.96
CA ARG A 301 -1.76 -9.19 -14.44
C ARG A 301 -2.88 -9.11 -13.40
N ALA A 302 -3.06 -7.96 -12.76
CA ALA A 302 -3.99 -7.78 -11.65
C ALA A 302 -5.48 -7.93 -12.03
N GLY A 303 -5.82 -7.95 -13.33
CA GLY A 303 -7.19 -8.18 -13.81
C GLY A 303 -7.54 -9.64 -14.14
N ALA A 304 -6.62 -10.59 -13.92
CA ALA A 304 -6.79 -11.99 -14.29
C ALA A 304 -6.96 -12.96 -13.10
N GLU A 305 -6.92 -12.46 -11.86
CA GLU A 305 -7.13 -13.21 -10.61
C GLU A 305 -8.48 -12.85 -9.97
#